data_AF-A0A2U3PVL1-F1
#
_entry.id   AF-A0A2U3PVL1-F1
#
_cell.length_a   1.000
_cell.length_b   1.000
_cell.length_c   1.000
_cell.angle_alpha   90.00
_cell.angle_beta   90.00
_cell.angle_gamma   90.00
#
_symmetry.space_group_name_H-M   'P 1'
#
loop_
_entity.id
_entity.type
_entity.pdbx_description
1 polymer ?
#
loop_
_entity_poly.entity_id
_entity_poly.type
_entity_poly.pdbx_seq_one_letter_code
_entity_poly.pdbx_strand_id
1 'polypeptide(L)' 'MRSSKPKEWIEAERKRLAWLARRRVVSEIAAALGRHAGSIRRMAREMGLILKK' A
#
# COMPACT_ATOMS: atom_id res chain seq x y z
N MET A 1 -3.90 -14.07 21.37
CA MET A 1 -3.60 -13.65 19.98
C MET A 1 -3.60 -12.13 19.94
N ARG A 2 -2.48 -11.48 19.58
CA ARG A 2 -2.47 -10.02 19.43
C ARG A 2 -3.25 -9.68 18.16
N SER A 3 -4.53 -9.37 18.33
CA SER A 3 -5.35 -8.73 17.31
C SER A 3 -4.82 -7.30 17.13
N SER A 4 -3.70 -7.18 16.43
CA SER A 4 -3.18 -5.90 15.96
C SER A 4 -4.25 -5.34 15.05
N LYS A 5 -5.01 -4.34 15.52
CA LYS A 5 -5.94 -3.58 14.68
C LYS A 5 -5.22 -3.28 13.36
N PRO A 6 -5.88 -3.45 12.19
CA PRO A 6 -5.25 -3.10 10.93
C PRO A 6 -4.75 -1.67 11.05
N LYS A 7 -3.43 -1.46 10.91
CA LYS A 7 -2.85 -0.13 11.05
C LYS A 7 -3.54 0.76 10.02
N GLU A 8 -4.29 1.74 10.52
CA GLU A 8 -5.07 2.63 9.67
C GLU A 8 -4.14 3.32 8.66
N TRP A 9 -4.64 3.48 7.45
CA TRP A 9 -3.90 4.12 6.37
C TRP A 9 -4.02 5.63 6.52
N ILE A 10 -2.96 6.24 7.04
CA ILE A 10 -2.89 7.69 7.15
C ILE A 10 -2.72 8.32 5.78
N GLU A 11 -3.13 9.58 5.65
CA GLU A 11 -3.14 10.26 4.35
C GLU A 11 -1.75 10.35 3.69
N ALA A 12 -0.69 10.49 4.49
CA ALA A 12 0.69 10.46 4.01
C ALA A 12 1.07 9.13 3.33
N GLU A 13 0.58 8.01 3.88
CA GLU A 13 0.81 6.67 3.32
C GLU A 13 0.03 6.48 2.02
N ARG A 14 -1.20 6.98 1.95
CA ARG A 14 -2.02 7.00 0.73
C ARG A 14 -1.36 7.82 -0.37
N LYS A 15 -0.85 9.02 -0.06
CA LYS A 15 -0.10 9.88 -0.99
C LYS A 15 1.16 9.18 -1.51
N ARG A 16 1.94 8.55 -0.61
CA ARG A 16 3.12 7.76 -1.00
C ARG A 16 2.74 6.56 -1.85
N LEU A 17 1.67 5.83 -1.53
CA LEU A 17 1.19 4.73 -2.34
C LEU A 17 0.84 5.19 -3.76
N ALA A 18 0.11 6.29 -3.92
CA ALA A 18 -0.25 6.82 -5.24
C ALA A 18 0.97 7.25 -6.08
N TRP A 19 2.00 7.80 -5.43
CA TRP A 19 3.25 8.16 -6.09
C TRP A 19 4.07 6.93 -6.50
N LEU A 20 4.16 5.93 -5.63
CA LEU A 20 4.92 4.70 -5.88
C LEU A 20 4.23 3.76 -6.86
N ALA A 21 2.88 3.68 -6.84
CA ALA A 21 2.09 2.79 -7.69
C ALA A 21 2.37 2.96 -9.19
N ARG A 22 2.69 4.20 -9.61
CA ARG A 22 3.05 4.54 -10.99
C ARG A 22 4.47 4.16 -11.37
N ARG A 23 5.36 3.99 -10.39
CA ARG A 23 6.82 3.90 -10.60
C ARG A 23 7.39 2.52 -10.27
N ARG A 24 6.77 1.79 -9.34
CA ARG A 24 7.33 0.61 -8.69
C ARG A 24 6.35 -0.56 -8.68
N VAL A 25 6.90 -1.76 -8.56
CA VAL A 25 6.15 -3.01 -8.39
C VAL A 25 5.72 -3.19 -6.93
N VAL A 26 4.69 -3.99 -6.70
CA VAL A 26 4.04 -4.15 -5.38
C VAL A 26 5.01 -4.54 -4.26
N SER A 27 6.01 -5.37 -4.54
CA SER A 27 7.02 -5.80 -3.56
C SER A 27 7.89 -4.65 -3.07
N GLU A 28 8.32 -3.76 -3.97
CA GLU A 28 9.08 -2.56 -3.60
C GLU A 28 8.23 -1.58 -2.80
N ILE A 29 6.96 -1.42 -3.16
CA ILE A 29 6.02 -0.57 -2.43
C ILE A 29 5.79 -1.12 -1.02
N ALA A 30 5.64 -2.43 -0.90
CA ALA A 30 5.50 -3.13 0.38
C ALA A 30 6.71 -2.89 1.28
N ALA A 31 7.93 -3.00 0.72
CA ALA A 31 9.17 -2.69 1.43
C ALA A 31 9.24 -1.21 1.84
N ALA A 32 8.91 -0.29 0.93
CA ALA A 32 8.99 1.15 1.18
C ALA A 32 7.96 1.66 2.22
N LEU A 33 6.80 1.02 2.30
CA LEU A 33 5.73 1.37 3.26
C LEU A 33 5.74 0.48 4.51
N GLY A 34 6.64 -0.49 4.61
CA GLY A 34 6.67 -1.46 5.71
C GLY A 34 5.35 -2.23 5.87
N ARG A 35 4.64 -2.47 4.76
CA ARG A 35 3.31 -3.10 4.76
C ARG A 35 3.29 -4.35 3.89
N HIS A 36 2.42 -5.28 4.22
CA HIS A 36 2.23 -6.50 3.43
C HIS A 36 1.67 -6.19 2.04
N ALA A 37 2.16 -6.87 1.00
CA ALA A 37 1.74 -6.70 -0.39
C ALA A 37 0.22 -6.85 -0.60
N GLY A 38 -0.44 -7.72 0.18
CA GLY A 38 -1.89 -7.85 0.16
C GLY A 38 -2.64 -6.58 0.60
N SER A 39 -2.11 -5.88 1.61
CA SER A 39 -2.67 -4.60 2.07
C SER A 39 -2.46 -3.50 1.04
N ILE A 40 -1.28 -3.48 0.38
CA ILE A 40 -1.00 -2.58 -0.75
C ILE A 40 -2.00 -2.78 -1.88
N ARG A 41 -2.24 -4.03 -2.30
CA ARG A 41 -3.20 -4.35 -3.37
C ARG A 41 -4.63 -3.94 -3.02
N ARG A 42 -5.06 -4.21 -1.78
CA ARG A 42 -6.39 -3.81 -1.30
C ARG A 42 -6.54 -2.29 -1.32
N MET A 43 -5.60 -1.57 -0.70
CA MET A 43 -5.64 -0.11 -0.64
C MET A 43 -5.52 0.54 -2.01
N ALA A 44 -4.65 0.03 -2.89
CA ALA A 44 -4.56 0.54 -4.25
C ALA A 44 -5.89 0.39 -5.00
N ARG A 45 -6.58 -0.75 -4.85
CA ARG A 45 -7.91 -0.94 -5.42
C ARG A 45 -8.95 0.01 -4.81
N GLU A 46 -8.95 0.20 -3.49
CA GLU A 46 -9.82 1.17 -2.80
C GLU A 46 -9.58 2.61 -3.29
N MET A 47 -8.34 2.95 -3.63
CA MET A 47 -7.95 4.25 -4.18
C MET A 47 -8.11 4.35 -5.71
N GLY A 48 -8.57 3.31 -6.39
CA GLY A 48 -8.66 3.28 -7.86
C GLY A 48 -7.30 3.32 -8.59
N LEU A 49 -6.22 2.95 -7.91
CA LEU A 49 -4.87 2.95 -8.46
C LEU A 49 -4.56 1.65 -9.20
N ILE A 50 -3.94 1.80 -10.37
CA ILE A 50 -3.38 0.66 -11.13
C ILE A 50 -1.96 0.43 -10.64
N LEU A 51 -1.73 -0.76 -10.07
CA LEU A 51 -0.39 -1.19 -9.66
C LEU A 51 0.36 -1.78 -10.85
N LYS A 52 1.63 -1.40 -10.99
CA LYS A 52 2.54 -2.05 -11.94
C LYS A 52 2.72 -3.51 -11.53
N LYS A 53 2.61 -4.42 -12.50
CA LYS A 53 2.89 -5.85 -12.31
C LYS A 53 4.37 -6.08 -12.02
#